data_AF-A0A946XMH1-F1
#
_entry.id   AF-A0A946XMH1-F1
#
_cell.length_a   1.000
_cell.length_b   1.000
_cell.length_c   1.000
_cell.angle_alpha   90.00
_cell.angle_beta   90.00
_cell.angle_gamma   90.00
#
_symmetry.space_group_name_H-M   'P 1'
#
loop_
_entity.id
_entity.type
_entity.pdbx_description
1 polymer ?
#
loop_
_entity_poly.entity_id
_entity_poly.type
_entity_poly.pdbx_seq_one_letter_code
_entity_poly.pdbx_strand_id
1 'polypeptide(L)'
;MNPERLTFSAWIFLSICVISIIDAFLPQAIFKLMSAGLIVSYLVLQIRWVPPKQSLAGLVLIGIGSLAAWQSGFWLDTLIDGLARSRIFLLLFFAVSWLQYPVGESPSLKSVREAILNQPPGKRFLVLSFGVHMLGAILNVAAVGLLSPILKARSDPLLQRRLSLAVMHGFTSASAWSPFYIGMIVV
;
A
#
# COMPACT_ATOMS: atom_id res chain seq x y z
N MET A 1 -6.99 -8.68 24.44
CA MET A 1 -7.21 -8.24 23.04
C MET A 1 -8.68 -7.90 22.91
N ASN A 2 -9.02 -6.62 22.74
CA ASN A 2 -10.39 -6.29 22.34
C ASN A 2 -10.64 -6.95 20.98
N PRO A 3 -11.77 -7.63 20.75
CA PRO A 3 -12.08 -8.10 19.41
C PRO A 3 -12.21 -6.86 18.54
N GLU A 4 -11.25 -6.66 17.63
CA GLU A 4 -11.36 -5.62 16.62
C GLU A 4 -12.64 -5.88 15.85
N ARG A 5 -13.66 -5.05 16.10
CA ARG A 5 -14.94 -5.19 15.41
C ARG A 5 -14.67 -4.89 13.95
N LEU A 6 -14.82 -5.91 13.10
CA LEU A 6 -14.78 -5.75 11.65
C LEU A 6 -15.75 -4.65 11.26
N THR A 7 -15.22 -3.54 10.76
CA THR A 7 -16.02 -2.39 10.36
C THR A 7 -16.78 -2.72 9.08
N PHE A 8 -17.94 -2.08 8.88
CA PHE A 8 -18.70 -2.24 7.65
C PHE A 8 -17.88 -1.85 6.40
N SER A 9 -16.99 -0.85 6.52
CA SER A 9 -16.10 -0.47 5.42
C SER A 9 -15.04 -1.53 5.09
N ALA A 10 -14.61 -2.35 6.06
CA ALA A 10 -13.70 -3.46 5.80
C ALA A 10 -14.35 -4.54 4.93
N TRP A 11 -15.63 -4.85 5.17
CA TRP A 11 -16.41 -5.78 4.35
C TRP A 11 -16.61 -5.28 2.92
N ILE A 12 -16.87 -3.98 2.74
CA ILE A 12 -16.93 -3.36 1.41
C ILE A 12 -15.58 -3.51 0.71
N PHE A 13 -14.47 -3.20 1.38
CA PHE A 13 -13.14 -3.31 0.80
C PHE A 13 -12.79 -4.75 0.39
N LEU A 14 -13.10 -5.73 1.24
CA LEU A 14 -12.95 -7.15 0.91
C LEU A 14 -13.80 -7.53 -0.31
N SER A 15 -15.03 -7.04 -0.38
CA SER A 15 -15.92 -7.31 -1.53
C SER A 15 -15.37 -6.72 -2.83
N ILE A 16 -14.80 -5.51 -2.78
CA ILE A 16 -14.09 -4.92 -3.94
C ILE A 16 -12.97 -5.86 -4.39
N CYS A 17 -12.17 -6.39 -3.46
CA CYS A 17 -11.06 -7.27 -3.77
C CYS A 17 -11.53 -8.59 -4.40
N VAL A 18 -12.54 -9.24 -3.80
CA VAL A 18 -13.11 -10.49 -4.32
C VAL A 18 -13.67 -10.29 -5.73
N ILE A 19 -14.46 -9.25 -5.96
CA ILE A 19 -15.02 -8.94 -7.28
C ILE A 19 -13.90 -8.63 -8.28
N SER A 20 -12.85 -7.90 -7.87
CA SER A 20 -11.73 -7.57 -8.75
C SER A 20 -10.94 -8.81 -9.17
N ILE A 21 -10.80 -9.79 -8.27
CA ILE A 21 -10.17 -11.09 -8.59
C ILE A 21 -11.06 -11.88 -9.56
N ILE A 22 -12.36 -11.97 -9.29
CA ILE A 22 -13.30 -12.67 -10.18
C ILE A 22 -13.32 -12.04 -11.58
N ASP A 23 -13.39 -10.70 -11.67
CA ASP A 23 -13.38 -9.95 -12.94
C ASP A 23 -12.08 -10.19 -13.73
N ALA A 24 -10.95 -10.42 -13.06
CA ALA A 24 -9.69 -10.74 -13.73
C ALA A 24 -9.73 -12.09 -14.46
N PHE A 25 -10.48 -13.07 -13.95
CA PHE A 25 -10.64 -14.39 -14.58
C PHE A 25 -11.85 -14.47 -15.52
N LEU A 26 -12.92 -13.73 -15.20
CA LEU A 26 -14.19 -13.71 -15.93
C LEU A 26 -14.58 -12.25 -16.21
N PRO A 27 -13.97 -11.60 -17.22
CA PRO A 27 -14.23 -10.18 -17.49
C PRO A 27 -15.69 -9.95 -17.86
N GLN A 28 -16.42 -9.20 -17.04
CA GLN A 28 -17.83 -8.86 -17.31
C GLN A 28 -18.14 -7.42 -16.96
N ALA A 29 -18.99 -6.78 -17.76
CA ALA A 29 -19.44 -5.40 -17.52
C ALA A 29 -20.14 -5.23 -16.16
N ILE A 30 -20.83 -6.27 -15.67
CA ILE A 30 -21.52 -6.23 -14.39
C ILE A 30 -20.55 -6.12 -13.20
N PHE A 31 -19.44 -6.87 -13.22
CA PHE A 31 -18.41 -6.77 -12.20
C PHE A 31 -17.74 -5.40 -12.22
N LYS A 32 -17.62 -4.80 -13.41
CA LYS A 32 -17.10 -3.45 -13.52
C LYS A 32 -17.95 -2.42 -12.80
N LEU A 33 -19.26 -2.46 -13.06
CA LEU A 33 -20.23 -1.56 -12.45
C LEU A 33 -20.34 -1.77 -10.94
N MET A 34 -20.42 -3.03 -10.49
CA MET A 34 -20.53 -3.37 -9.07
C MET A 34 -19.35 -2.86 -8.25
N SER A 35 -18.14 -3.14 -8.72
CA SER A 35 -16.92 -2.67 -8.05
C SER A 35 -16.78 -1.15 -8.07
N ALA A 36 -17.18 -0.46 -9.15
CA ALA A 36 -17.20 1.01 -9.17
C ALA A 36 -18.13 1.58 -8.07
N GLY A 37 -19.34 1.03 -7.94
CA GLY A 37 -20.28 1.41 -6.87
C GLY A 37 -19.74 1.16 -5.46
N LEU A 38 -19.08 0.01 -5.25
CA LEU A 38 -18.45 -0.32 -3.97
C LEU A 38 -17.27 0.61 -3.65
N ILE A 39 -16.44 0.97 -4.64
CA ILE A 39 -15.33 1.92 -4.46
C ILE A 39 -15.86 3.28 -4.03
N VAL A 40 -16.88 3.81 -4.71
CA VAL A 40 -17.52 5.08 -4.33
C VAL A 40 -18.06 4.99 -2.90
N SER A 41 -18.77 3.91 -2.58
CA SER A 41 -19.32 3.68 -1.24
C SER A 41 -18.23 3.64 -0.16
N TYR A 42 -17.11 2.95 -0.44
CA TYR A 42 -15.95 2.90 0.44
C TYR A 42 -15.34 4.29 0.65
N LEU A 43 -15.14 5.05 -0.43
CA LEU A 43 -14.58 6.41 -0.35
C LEU A 43 -15.47 7.34 0.47
N VAL A 44 -16.79 7.33 0.24
CA VAL A 44 -17.74 8.14 1.02
C VAL A 44 -17.70 7.79 2.51
N LEU A 45 -17.59 6.50 2.83
CA LEU A 45 -17.48 6.05 4.22
C LEU A 45 -16.14 6.44 4.85
N GLN A 46 -15.06 6.47 4.09
CA GLN A 46 -13.71 6.69 4.62
C GLN A 46 -13.25 8.14 4.57
N ILE A 47 -13.90 9.02 3.79
CA ILE A 47 -13.47 10.41 3.58
C ILE A 47 -13.28 11.17 4.90
N ARG A 48 -14.11 10.90 5.92
CA ARG A 48 -14.04 11.54 7.24
C ARG A 48 -12.80 11.15 8.06
N TRP A 49 -12.16 10.03 7.72
CA TRP A 49 -10.98 9.50 8.40
C TRP A 49 -9.68 9.85 7.67
N VAL A 50 -9.77 10.42 6.47
CA VAL A 50 -8.61 10.82 5.67
C VAL A 50 -8.10 12.20 6.14
N PRO A 51 -6.78 12.39 6.34
CA PRO A 51 -6.21 13.69 6.64
C PRO A 51 -6.66 14.78 5.65
N PRO A 52 -6.97 16.01 6.10
CA PRO A 52 -7.64 17.02 5.28
C PRO A 52 -6.86 17.39 4.02
N LYS A 53 -5.52 17.45 4.10
CA LYS A 53 -4.66 17.75 2.93
C LYS A 53 -4.75 16.66 1.85
N GLN A 54 -4.82 15.39 2.26
CA GLN A 54 -4.94 14.24 1.35
C GLN A 54 -6.36 14.17 0.76
N SER A 55 -7.38 14.42 1.59
CA SER A 55 -8.77 14.49 1.13
C SER A 55 -8.97 15.61 0.11
N LEU A 56 -8.39 16.80 0.34
CA LEU A 56 -8.47 17.92 -0.60
C LEU A 56 -7.81 17.55 -1.94
N ALA A 57 -6.59 16.99 -1.90
CA ALA A 57 -5.92 16.55 -3.12
C ALA A 57 -6.74 15.51 -3.89
N GLY A 58 -7.33 14.54 -3.19
CA GLY A 58 -8.21 13.54 -3.80
C GLY A 58 -9.46 14.15 -4.44
N LEU A 59 -10.13 15.08 -3.75
CA LEU A 59 -11.31 15.78 -4.28
C LEU A 59 -10.98 16.62 -5.52
N VAL A 60 -9.84 17.32 -5.52
CA VAL A 60 -9.37 18.08 -6.69
C VAL A 60 -9.12 17.14 -7.87
N LEU A 61 -8.45 16.00 -7.66
CA LEU A 61 -8.19 15.02 -8.72
C LEU A 61 -9.49 14.39 -9.26
N ILE A 62 -10.44 14.06 -8.39
CA ILE A 62 -11.78 13.58 -8.80
C ILE A 62 -12.51 14.65 -9.61
N GLY A 63 -12.43 15.92 -9.20
CA GLY A 63 -13.02 17.04 -9.92
C GLY A 63 -12.43 17.20 -11.33
N ILE A 64 -11.10 17.20 -11.44
CA ILE A 64 -10.41 17.25 -12.74
C ILE A 64 -10.79 16.05 -13.61
N GLY A 65 -10.78 14.84 -13.06
CA GLY A 65 -11.17 13.61 -13.77
C GLY A 65 -12.63 13.65 -14.25
N SER A 66 -13.53 14.21 -13.44
CA SER A 66 -14.94 14.38 -13.81
C SER A 66 -15.15 15.40 -14.92
N LEU A 67 -14.40 16.51 -14.89
CA LEU A 67 -14.41 17.51 -15.97
C LEU A 67 -13.85 16.92 -17.27
N ALA A 68 -12.77 16.15 -17.21
CA ALA A 68 -12.21 15.45 -18.37
C ALA A 68 -13.21 14.42 -18.94
N ALA A 69 -13.89 13.68 -18.07
CA ALA A 69 -14.93 12.72 -18.48
C ALA A 69 -16.16 13.42 -19.09
N TRP A 70 -16.50 14.63 -18.64
CA TRP A 70 -17.53 15.43 -19.30
C TRP A 70 -17.10 15.78 -20.74
N GLN A 71 -15.87 16.25 -20.92
CA GLN A 71 -15.35 16.67 -22.23
C GLN A 71 -15.24 15.51 -23.23
N SER A 72 -15.12 14.26 -22.78
CA SER A 72 -15.06 13.09 -23.66
C SER A 72 -16.40 12.75 -24.32
N GLY A 73 -17.51 13.31 -23.86
CA GLY A 73 -18.87 13.00 -24.35
C GLY A 73 -19.47 11.69 -23.80
N PHE A 74 -18.67 10.87 -23.08
CA PHE A 74 -19.09 9.60 -22.48
C PHE A 74 -18.86 9.64 -20.96
N TRP A 75 -19.57 10.53 -20.27
CA TRP A 75 -19.27 10.88 -18.88
C TRP A 75 -19.28 9.68 -17.93
N LEU A 76 -20.39 8.95 -17.88
CA LEU A 76 -20.56 7.84 -16.94
C LEU A 76 -19.61 6.67 -17.24
N ASP A 77 -19.48 6.28 -18.51
CA ASP A 77 -18.59 5.18 -18.91
C ASP A 77 -17.13 5.50 -18.61
N THR A 78 -16.69 6.73 -18.89
CA THR A 78 -15.31 7.18 -18.57
C THR A 78 -15.04 7.13 -17.07
N LEU A 79 -16.01 7.53 -16.23
CA LEU A 79 -15.88 7.47 -14.78
C LEU A 79 -15.81 6.03 -14.26
N ILE A 80 -16.68 5.14 -14.78
CA ILE A 80 -16.70 3.72 -14.42
C ILE A 80 -15.37 3.07 -14.81
N ASP A 81 -14.87 3.32 -16.02
CA ASP A 81 -13.58 2.80 -16.47
C ASP A 81 -12.40 3.36 -15.66
N GLY A 82 -12.44 4.64 -15.27
CA GLY A 82 -11.45 5.23 -14.38
C GLY A 82 -11.40 4.55 -13.01
N LEU A 83 -12.58 4.32 -12.41
CA LEU A 83 -12.70 3.57 -11.15
C LEU A 83 -12.28 2.11 -11.33
N ALA A 84 -12.57 1.49 -12.47
CA ALA A 84 -12.15 0.14 -12.79
C ALA A 84 -10.63 -0.02 -12.80
N ARG A 85 -9.93 0.92 -13.44
CA ARG A 85 -8.45 0.95 -13.48
C ARG A 85 -7.84 1.11 -12.09
N SER A 86 -8.54 1.75 -11.15
CA SER A 86 -8.06 1.93 -9.78
C SER A 86 -8.02 0.64 -8.95
N ARG A 87 -8.73 -0.43 -9.36
CA ARG A 87 -8.84 -1.70 -8.62
C ARG A 87 -7.49 -2.34 -8.34
N ILE A 88 -6.55 -2.25 -9.27
CA ILE A 88 -5.22 -2.84 -9.11
C ILE A 88 -4.49 -2.26 -7.90
N PHE A 89 -4.65 -0.96 -7.64
CA PHE A 89 -4.06 -0.31 -6.47
C PHE A 89 -4.76 -0.75 -5.18
N LEU A 90 -6.09 -0.92 -5.20
CA LEU A 90 -6.83 -1.41 -4.04
C LEU A 90 -6.45 -2.85 -3.69
N LEU A 91 -6.32 -3.72 -4.70
CA LEU A 91 -5.81 -5.08 -4.55
C LEU A 91 -4.37 -5.10 -4.04
N LEU A 92 -3.52 -4.22 -4.54
CA LEU A 92 -2.14 -4.07 -4.06
C LEU A 92 -2.14 -3.72 -2.56
N PHE A 93 -2.89 -2.70 -2.14
CA PHE A 93 -2.94 -2.32 -0.73
C PHE A 93 -3.57 -3.42 0.13
N PHE A 94 -4.59 -4.11 -0.36
CA PHE A 94 -5.15 -5.29 0.31
C PHE A 94 -4.10 -6.37 0.53
N ALA A 95 -3.37 -6.76 -0.53
CA ALA A 95 -2.32 -7.78 -0.45
C ALA A 95 -1.21 -7.36 0.50
N VAL A 96 -0.79 -6.09 0.46
CA VAL A 96 0.19 -5.53 1.40
C VAL A 96 -0.30 -5.63 2.84
N SER A 97 -1.52 -5.19 3.14
CA SER A 97 -2.11 -5.28 4.47
C SER A 97 -2.27 -6.73 4.93
N TRP A 98 -2.67 -7.63 4.04
CA TRP A 98 -2.81 -9.05 4.31
C TRP A 98 -1.47 -9.70 4.64
N LEU A 99 -0.40 -9.37 3.89
CA LEU A 99 0.96 -9.88 4.14
C LEU A 99 1.56 -9.35 5.44
N GLN A 100 1.25 -8.12 5.85
CA GLN A 100 1.81 -7.55 7.07
C GLN A 100 1.43 -8.33 8.34
N TYR A 101 0.26 -8.98 8.36
CA TYR A 101 -0.21 -9.76 9.52
C TYR A 101 0.68 -10.99 9.83
N PRO A 102 0.83 -11.99 8.94
CA PRO A 102 1.67 -13.16 9.22
C PRO A 102 3.16 -12.80 9.36
N VAL A 103 3.60 -11.75 8.68
CA VAL A 103 4.98 -11.26 8.73
C VAL A 103 5.31 -10.65 10.09
N GLY A 104 4.37 -9.93 10.71
CA GLY A 104 4.52 -9.42 12.08
C GLY A 104 4.66 -10.55 13.11
N GLU A 105 4.01 -11.69 12.87
CA GLU A 105 4.07 -12.85 13.76
C GLU A 105 5.25 -13.79 13.51
N SER A 106 5.85 -13.74 12.33
CA SER A 106 6.92 -14.64 11.89
C SER A 106 8.16 -14.63 12.81
N PRO A 107 8.53 -15.78 13.40
CA PRO A 107 9.73 -15.90 14.23
C PRO A 107 11.04 -15.59 13.48
N SER A 108 11.14 -15.98 12.20
CA SER A 108 12.34 -15.76 11.40
C SER A 108 12.57 -14.28 11.09
N LEU A 109 11.49 -13.50 10.90
CA LEU A 109 11.61 -12.06 10.70
C LEU A 109 11.91 -11.32 12.01
N LYS A 110 11.38 -11.80 13.13
CA LYS A 110 11.76 -11.33 14.46
C LYS A 110 13.26 -11.55 14.70
N SER A 111 13.79 -12.74 14.40
CA SER A 111 15.23 -13.04 14.56
C SER A 111 16.12 -12.21 13.63
N VAL A 112 15.71 -11.99 12.37
CA VAL A 112 16.43 -11.09 11.44
C VAL A 112 16.45 -9.66 11.98
N ARG A 113 15.30 -9.15 12.45
CA ARG A 113 15.21 -7.82 13.05
C ARG A 113 16.13 -7.68 14.26
N GLU A 114 16.13 -8.67 15.15
CA GLU A 114 17.02 -8.70 16.31
C GLU A 114 18.49 -8.76 15.90
N ALA A 115 18.84 -9.59 14.91
CA ALA A 115 20.20 -9.69 14.40
C ALA A 115 20.71 -8.37 13.79
N ILE A 116 19.86 -7.64 13.05
CA ILE A 116 20.18 -6.31 12.52
C ILE A 116 20.35 -5.30 13.66
N LEU A 117 19.46 -5.36 14.66
CA LEU A 117 19.51 -4.46 15.81
C LEU A 117 20.72 -4.71 16.68
N ASN A 118 21.17 -5.95 16.85
CA ASN A 118 22.32 -6.28 17.69
C ASN A 118 23.68 -6.03 17.00
N GLN A 119 23.68 -5.54 15.76
CA GLN A 119 24.92 -5.14 15.10
C GLN A 119 25.60 -3.96 15.79
N PRO A 120 26.96 -3.95 15.82
CA PRO A 120 27.71 -2.83 16.38
C PRO A 120 27.42 -1.54 15.60
N PRO A 121 27.54 -0.36 16.25
CA PRO A 121 27.16 0.93 15.65
C PRO A 121 27.78 1.21 14.28
N GLY A 122 29.03 0.77 14.05
CA GLY A 122 29.73 0.97 12.77
C GLY A 122 29.17 0.13 11.60
N LYS A 123 28.55 -1.02 11.87
CA LYS A 123 27.99 -1.91 10.83
C LYS A 123 26.48 -1.79 10.69
N ARG A 124 25.80 -1.30 11.73
CA ARG A 124 24.32 -1.26 11.82
C ARG A 124 23.67 -0.53 10.64
N PHE A 125 24.28 0.56 10.16
CA PHE A 125 23.77 1.29 8.99
C PHE A 125 23.75 0.40 7.73
N LEU A 126 24.88 -0.20 7.38
CA LEU A 126 25.02 -1.01 6.17
C LEU A 126 24.14 -2.26 6.23
N VAL A 127 24.14 -2.96 7.38
CA VAL A 127 23.34 -4.18 7.57
C VAL A 127 21.85 -3.86 7.49
N LEU A 128 21.41 -2.75 8.08
CA LEU A 128 20.02 -2.31 7.97
C LEU A 128 19.67 -1.93 6.52
N SER A 129 20.48 -1.10 5.86
CA SER A 129 20.26 -0.72 4.46
C SER A 129 20.16 -1.95 3.54
N PHE A 130 21.05 -2.94 3.72
CA PHE A 130 21.02 -4.17 2.94
C PHE A 130 19.79 -5.03 3.26
N GLY A 131 19.43 -5.18 4.54
CA GLY A 131 18.23 -5.90 4.93
C GLY A 131 16.94 -5.25 4.38
N VAL A 132 16.86 -3.92 4.42
CA VAL A 132 15.76 -3.16 3.79
C VAL A 132 15.79 -3.33 2.28
N HIS A 133 16.97 -3.37 1.66
CA HIS A 133 17.07 -3.58 0.22
C HIS A 133 16.53 -4.95 -0.19
N MET A 134 16.93 -6.04 0.48
CA MET A 134 16.43 -7.39 0.20
C MET A 134 14.93 -7.52 0.46
N LEU A 135 14.46 -7.06 1.63
CA LEU A 135 13.05 -7.13 2.00
C LEU A 135 12.20 -6.24 1.09
N GLY A 136 12.69 -5.05 0.79
CA GLY A 136 12.07 -4.09 -0.13
C GLY A 136 12.00 -4.62 -1.55
N ALA A 137 13.05 -5.29 -2.03
CA ALA A 137 13.07 -5.86 -3.37
C ALA A 137 12.02 -6.96 -3.56
N ILE A 138 11.67 -7.70 -2.49
CA ILE A 138 10.68 -8.79 -2.55
C ILE A 138 9.27 -8.29 -2.21
N LEU A 139 9.14 -7.43 -1.18
CA LEU A 139 7.84 -7.03 -0.62
C LEU A 139 7.39 -5.62 -1.03
N ASN A 140 8.18 -4.91 -1.84
CA ASN A 140 7.92 -3.55 -2.30
C ASN A 140 7.58 -2.59 -1.15
N VAL A 141 6.50 -1.80 -1.31
CA VAL A 141 6.00 -0.85 -0.30
C VAL A 141 5.63 -1.53 1.03
N ALA A 142 5.30 -2.82 1.02
CA ALA A 142 4.98 -3.54 2.26
C ALA A 142 6.17 -3.59 3.23
N ALA A 143 7.41 -3.64 2.71
CA ALA A 143 8.63 -3.67 3.52
C ALA A 143 8.74 -2.46 4.47
N VAL A 144 8.31 -1.27 4.02
CA VAL A 144 8.39 -0.04 4.82
C VAL A 144 7.49 -0.13 6.05
N GLY A 145 6.29 -0.70 5.92
CA GLY A 145 5.37 -0.92 7.03
C GLY A 145 5.98 -1.82 8.12
N LEU A 146 6.72 -2.85 7.70
CA LEU A 146 7.36 -3.84 8.59
C LEU A 146 8.57 -3.28 9.33
N LEU A 147 9.26 -2.32 8.73
CA LEU A 147 10.45 -1.69 9.28
C LEU A 147 10.12 -0.47 10.15
N SER A 148 8.91 0.10 10.03
CA SER A 148 8.46 1.25 10.81
C SER A 148 8.64 1.09 12.34
N PRO A 149 8.36 -0.08 12.96
CA PRO A 149 8.59 -0.28 14.39
C PRO A 149 10.06 -0.20 14.81
N ILE A 150 11.02 -0.45 13.90
CA ILE A 150 12.46 -0.32 14.17
C ILE A 150 12.84 1.15 14.40
N LEU A 151 12.18 2.06 13.66
CA LEU A 151 12.46 3.50 13.68
C LEU A 151 11.81 4.23 14.86
N LYS A 152 10.69 3.72 15.38
CA LYS A 152 9.91 4.35 16.47
C LYS A 152 10.47 4.09 17.87
N ALA A 153 11.33 3.09 18.04
CA ALA A 153 11.75 2.61 19.37
C ALA A 153 12.98 3.31 19.97
N ARG A 154 13.38 4.49 19.48
CA ARG A 154 14.68 5.09 19.83
C ARG A 154 14.54 6.52 20.37
N SER A 155 15.12 6.74 21.55
CA SER A 155 15.18 8.05 22.24
C SER A 155 16.27 8.97 21.69
N ASP A 156 17.32 8.43 21.07
CA ASP A 156 18.40 9.21 20.46
C ASP A 156 18.01 9.72 19.05
N PRO A 157 17.85 11.05 18.85
CA PRO A 157 17.46 11.62 17.56
C PRO A 157 18.49 11.40 16.44
N LEU A 158 19.80 11.38 16.77
CA LEU A 158 20.86 11.20 15.78
C LEU A 158 20.88 9.77 15.26
N LEU A 159 20.75 8.80 16.16
CA LEU A 159 20.61 7.40 15.79
C LEU A 159 19.33 7.18 14.98
N GLN A 160 18.20 7.76 15.40
CA GLN A 160 16.95 7.66 14.66
C GLN A 160 17.10 8.19 13.22
N ARG A 161 17.72 9.36 13.05
CA ARG A 161 18.00 9.93 11.72
C ARG A 161 18.88 9.01 10.87
N ARG A 162 19.96 8.46 11.45
CA ARG A 162 20.85 7.52 10.76
C ARG A 162 20.15 6.25 10.31
N LEU A 163 19.29 5.67 11.15
CA LEU A 163 18.53 4.47 10.80
C LEU A 163 17.45 4.78 9.76
N SER A 164 16.77 5.93 9.85
CA SER A 164 15.83 6.38 8.82
C SER A 164 16.53 6.55 7.47
N LEU A 165 17.74 7.12 7.44
CA LEU A 165 18.56 7.21 6.22
C LEU A 165 18.94 5.82 5.68
N ALA A 166 19.29 4.87 6.54
CA ALA A 166 19.59 3.50 6.14
C ALA A 166 18.38 2.83 5.46
N VAL A 167 17.19 2.98 6.07
CA VAL A 167 15.94 2.49 5.50
C VAL A 167 15.65 3.15 4.15
N MET A 168 15.78 4.48 4.05
CA MET A 168 15.57 5.19 2.78
C MET A 168 16.56 4.74 1.70
N HIS A 169 17.85 4.59 2.02
CA HIS A 169 18.85 4.12 1.07
C HIS A 169 18.56 2.69 0.60
N GLY A 170 18.29 1.77 1.52
CA GLY A 170 17.95 0.39 1.19
C GLY A 170 16.69 0.29 0.33
N PHE A 171 15.65 1.04 0.69
CA PHE A 171 14.39 1.06 -0.04
C PHE A 171 14.53 1.67 -1.43
N THR A 172 15.11 2.87 -1.55
CA THR A 172 15.33 3.52 -2.86
C THR A 172 16.23 2.69 -3.76
N SER A 173 17.26 2.06 -3.18
CA SER A 173 18.07 1.09 -3.91
C SER A 173 17.18 -0.04 -4.42
N ALA A 174 16.43 -0.75 -3.57
CA ALA A 174 15.54 -1.83 -3.99
C ALA A 174 14.59 -1.43 -5.13
N SER A 175 13.98 -0.24 -5.03
CA SER A 175 13.05 0.28 -6.04
C SER A 175 13.70 0.52 -7.41
N ALA A 176 15.01 0.81 -7.47
CA ALA A 176 15.68 1.18 -8.71
C ALA A 176 15.99 0.01 -9.66
N TRP A 177 16.08 -1.22 -9.13
CA TRP A 177 16.57 -2.39 -9.87
C TRP A 177 15.83 -3.70 -9.55
N SER A 178 14.87 -3.71 -8.63
CA SER A 178 14.13 -4.93 -8.35
C SER A 178 13.20 -5.29 -9.52
N PRO A 179 13.25 -6.53 -10.04
CA PRO A 179 12.33 -6.99 -11.08
C PRO A 179 10.88 -6.97 -10.60
N PHE A 180 10.64 -7.04 -9.28
CA PHE A 180 9.31 -7.00 -8.67
C PHE A 180 8.71 -5.59 -8.57
N TYR A 181 9.53 -4.53 -8.73
CA TYR A 181 9.01 -3.16 -8.91
C TYR A 181 8.63 -2.90 -10.37
N ILE A 182 9.40 -3.44 -11.32
CA ILE A 182 9.16 -3.30 -12.76
C ILE A 182 7.88 -4.05 -13.19
N GLY A 183 7.47 -5.09 -12.44
CA GLY A 183 6.21 -5.80 -12.68
C GLY A 183 4.94 -4.93 -12.63
N MET A 184 4.99 -3.72 -12.08
CA MET A 184 3.87 -2.75 -12.10
C MET A 184 3.73 -1.98 -13.42
N ILE A 185 4.61 -2.19 -14.43
CA ILE A 185 4.55 -1.51 -15.73
C ILE A 185 3.83 -2.29 -16.84
N VAL A 186 3.35 -3.52 -16.59
CA VAL A 186 2.57 -4.26 -17.59
C VAL A 186 1.08 -4.19 -17.24
N VAL A 187 0.37 -3.24 -17.87
CA VAL A 187 -0.94 -3.32 -18.55
C VAL A 187 -1.42 -1.90 -18.86
#